data_AF-A0A5B7AY66-F1
#
_entry.id   AF-A0A5B7AY66-F1
#
_cell.length_a   1.000
_cell.length_b   1.000
_cell.length_c   1.000
_cell.angle_alpha   90.00
_cell.angle_beta   90.00
_cell.angle_gamma   90.00
#
_symmetry.space_group_name_H-M   'P 1'
#
loop_
_entity.id
_entity.type
_entity.pdbx_description
1 polymer ?
#
loop_
_entity_poly.entity_id
_entity_poly.type
_entity_poly.pdbx_seq_one_letter_code
_entity_poly.pdbx_strand_id
1 'polypeptide(L)'
;YEDGYGYGEFRDEPSYGMNRRSRSYGDLKESVRREEERNEATAVREMKPERVLERLNQLLRLLDLFLTCRPTGVAKNSRMVLVALYPIVKESFRLYVDICEVLGILLDRFSEMEYADCVKAFDAFVSAAKMIDELVVFYGWCKDIGVARSSEYPEVVQKITEKLLGMLEGFLREKAYRPKSPEKSREDSSSEVKEEAVQDMNEIKALPPPENYTPPPP
;
A
#
# COMPACT_ATOMS: atom_id res chain seq x y z
N TYR A 1 58.79 50.76 -26.78
CA TYR A 1 59.54 49.72 -26.07
C TYR A 1 58.74 48.44 -26.17
N GLU A 2 59.41 47.41 -26.68
CA GLU A 2 58.89 46.19 -27.32
C GLU A 2 58.37 45.12 -26.33
N ASP A 3 57.61 44.18 -26.92
CA ASP A 3 57.20 42.87 -26.39
C ASP A 3 58.35 41.98 -25.91
N GLY A 4 58.04 40.98 -25.07
CA GLY A 4 58.92 39.80 -24.93
C GLY A 4 58.68 38.90 -23.71
N TYR A 5 58.13 37.71 -23.96
CA TYR A 5 57.88 36.61 -23.03
C TYR A 5 59.17 35.90 -22.54
N GLY A 6 59.11 35.24 -21.38
CA GLY A 6 60.12 34.27 -20.92
C GLY A 6 59.59 33.30 -19.85
N TYR A 7 59.49 32.02 -20.23
CA TYR A 7 59.01 30.86 -19.45
C TYR A 7 60.07 30.26 -18.50
N GLY A 8 59.62 29.58 -17.43
CA GLY A 8 60.35 28.61 -16.58
C GLY A 8 59.96 28.76 -15.10
N GLU A 9 59.62 27.77 -14.28
CA GLU A 9 59.71 26.30 -14.33
C GLU A 9 58.58 25.70 -13.48
N PHE A 10 58.11 24.51 -13.88
CA PHE A 10 57.27 23.63 -13.08
C PHE A 10 58.11 22.95 -11.98
N ARG A 11 57.63 22.95 -10.73
CA ARG A 11 57.96 21.89 -9.76
C ARG A 11 56.85 21.71 -8.72
N ASP A 12 56.58 20.44 -8.47
CA ASP A 12 55.36 19.82 -7.93
C ASP A 12 55.07 20.06 -6.44
N GLU A 13 53.77 20.15 -6.10
CA GLU A 13 53.27 19.59 -4.85
C GLU A 13 51.79 19.12 -5.00
N PRO A 14 51.48 17.82 -4.83
CA PRO A 14 50.12 17.32 -4.87
C PRO A 14 49.44 17.53 -3.51
N SER A 15 48.68 18.62 -3.40
CA SER A 15 47.75 18.77 -2.27
C SER A 15 46.62 17.76 -2.41
N TYR A 16 46.69 16.69 -1.61
CA TYR A 16 45.66 15.66 -1.52
C TYR A 16 44.28 16.30 -1.37
N GLY A 17 43.43 16.03 -2.37
CA GLY A 17 42.07 16.50 -2.43
C GLY A 17 41.28 16.09 -1.19
N MET A 18 41.12 17.02 -0.26
CA MET A 18 39.97 17.00 0.64
C MET A 18 38.76 17.37 -0.20
N ASN A 19 38.17 16.33 -0.78
CA ASN A 19 36.84 16.36 -1.38
C ASN A 19 35.82 16.56 -0.24
N ARG A 20 35.81 17.75 0.38
CA ARG A 20 34.67 18.22 1.16
C ARG A 20 33.56 18.50 0.14
N ARG A 21 32.92 17.42 -0.32
CA ARG A 21 31.55 17.48 -0.80
C ARG A 21 30.77 18.09 0.36
N SER A 22 30.53 19.40 0.28
CA SER A 22 29.48 20.05 1.04
C SER A 22 28.21 19.30 0.67
N ARG A 23 27.85 18.29 1.47
CA ARG A 23 26.53 17.66 1.44
C ARG A 23 25.57 18.81 1.69
N SER A 24 24.98 19.30 0.61
CA SER A 24 23.96 20.33 0.66
C SER A 24 22.86 19.82 1.58
N TYR A 25 22.31 20.67 2.45
CA TYR A 25 21.21 20.30 3.34
C TYR A 25 20.02 19.67 2.58
N GLY A 26 19.85 20.00 1.29
CA GLY A 26 18.85 19.36 0.43
C GLY A 26 19.12 17.88 0.16
N ASP A 27 20.39 17.48 0.03
CA ASP A 27 20.82 16.11 -0.29
C ASP A 27 20.61 15.17 0.91
N LEU A 28 20.81 15.68 2.14
CA LEU A 28 20.53 14.93 3.36
C LEU A 28 19.02 14.71 3.57
N LYS A 29 18.19 15.71 3.25
CA LYS A 29 16.73 15.59 3.34
C LYS A 29 16.20 14.58 2.32
N GLU A 30 16.77 14.57 1.12
CA GLU A 30 16.39 13.63 0.06
C GLU A 30 16.83 12.19 0.39
N SER A 31 18.02 12.00 0.99
CA SER A 31 18.48 10.68 1.41
C SER A 31 17.63 10.10 2.56
N VAL A 32 17.31 10.91 3.57
CA VAL A 32 16.44 10.49 4.68
C VAL A 32 15.04 10.15 4.17
N ARG A 33 14.48 10.98 3.27
CA ARG A 33 13.18 10.73 2.66
C ARG A 33 13.17 9.44 1.82
N ARG A 34 14.24 9.13 1.09
CA ARG A 34 14.38 7.84 0.37
C ARG A 34 14.49 6.63 1.30
N GLU A 35 15.19 6.76 2.42
CA GLU A 35 15.27 5.68 3.42
C GLU A 35 13.91 5.43 4.08
N GLU A 36 13.17 6.49 4.42
CA GLU A 36 11.80 6.41 4.90
C GLU A 36 10.88 5.76 3.86
N GLU A 37 10.93 6.19 2.59
CA GLU A 37 10.18 5.61 1.47
C GLU A 37 10.45 4.10 1.32
N ARG A 38 11.72 3.69 1.37
CA ARG A 38 12.09 2.28 1.29
C ARG A 38 11.56 1.48 2.47
N ASN A 39 11.60 2.05 3.67
CA ASN A 39 11.08 1.38 4.87
C ASN A 39 9.56 1.27 4.85
N GLU A 40 8.85 2.31 4.39
CA GLU A 40 7.40 2.29 4.17
C GLU A 40 7.00 1.25 3.11
N ALA A 41 7.70 1.21 1.97
CA ALA A 41 7.53 0.20 0.93
C ALA A 41 7.65 -1.22 1.48
N THR A 42 8.68 -1.47 2.29
CA THR A 42 8.90 -2.77 2.94
C THR A 42 7.79 -3.09 3.95
N ALA A 43 7.35 -2.09 4.73
CA ALA A 43 6.26 -2.25 5.68
C ALA A 43 4.92 -2.57 4.98
N VAL A 44 4.60 -1.91 3.86
CA VAL A 44 3.37 -2.20 3.07
C VAL A 44 3.42 -3.60 2.48
N ARG A 45 4.60 -4.07 2.04
CA ARG A 45 4.81 -5.45 1.57
C ARG A 45 4.61 -6.51 2.64
N GLU A 46 4.68 -6.18 3.93
CA GLU A 46 4.45 -7.12 5.04
C GLU A 46 3.00 -7.08 5.56
N MET A 47 2.20 -6.11 5.11
CA MET A 47 0.80 -5.98 5.53
C MET A 47 -0.07 -7.14 5.03
N LYS A 48 -1.16 -7.43 5.75
CA LYS A 48 -2.22 -8.33 5.28
C LYS A 48 -2.96 -7.73 4.06
N PRO A 49 -3.48 -8.55 3.12
CA PRO A 49 -4.09 -8.06 1.89
C PRO A 49 -5.25 -7.07 2.13
N GLU A 50 -6.01 -7.23 3.21
CA GLU A 50 -7.10 -6.31 3.56
C GLU A 50 -6.58 -4.91 3.90
N ARG A 51 -5.45 -4.84 4.61
CA ARG A 51 -4.80 -3.56 4.95
C ARG A 51 -4.18 -2.88 3.73
N VAL A 52 -3.65 -3.67 2.79
CA VAL A 52 -3.14 -3.17 1.50
C VAL A 52 -4.29 -2.54 0.70
N LEU A 53 -5.46 -3.18 0.65
CA LEU A 53 -6.67 -2.63 0.01
C LEU A 53 -7.16 -1.36 0.68
N GLU A 54 -7.20 -1.31 2.02
CA GLU A 54 -7.56 -0.09 2.75
C GLU A 54 -6.60 1.06 2.40
N ARG A 55 -5.29 0.79 2.37
CA ARG A 55 -4.27 1.77 2.00
C ARG A 55 -4.46 2.27 0.57
N LEU A 56 -4.68 1.37 -0.40
CA LEU A 56 -4.97 1.75 -1.78
C LEU A 56 -6.16 2.71 -1.86
N ASN A 57 -7.26 2.37 -1.19
CA ASN A 57 -8.46 3.20 -1.18
C ASN A 57 -8.24 4.58 -0.54
N GLN A 58 -7.36 4.70 0.45
CA GLN A 58 -6.97 5.99 1.01
C GLN A 58 -6.17 6.82 0.00
N LEU A 59 -5.19 6.21 -0.67
CA LEU A 59 -4.38 6.89 -1.68
C LEU A 59 -5.23 7.34 -2.88
N LEU A 60 -6.17 6.51 -3.34
CA LEU A 60 -7.09 6.88 -4.42
C LEU A 60 -7.99 8.07 -4.04
N ARG A 61 -8.44 8.17 -2.78
CA ARG A 61 -9.18 9.35 -2.29
C ARG A 61 -8.33 10.61 -2.25
N LEU A 62 -7.06 10.50 -1.86
CA LEU A 62 -6.13 11.63 -1.92
C LEU A 62 -5.88 12.08 -3.36
N LEU A 63 -5.79 11.12 -4.28
CA LEU A 63 -5.65 11.41 -5.71
C LEU A 63 -6.89 12.12 -6.26
N ASP A 64 -8.09 11.68 -5.86
CA ASP A 64 -9.34 12.34 -6.21
C ASP A 64 -9.36 13.80 -5.74
N LEU A 65 -9.06 14.02 -4.46
CA LEU A 65 -8.96 15.37 -3.91
C LEU A 65 -7.94 16.24 -4.67
N PHE A 66 -6.79 15.66 -5.03
CA PHE A 66 -5.80 16.34 -5.85
C PHE A 66 -6.37 16.75 -7.22
N LEU A 67 -7.10 15.86 -7.91
CA LEU A 67 -7.67 16.16 -9.23
C LEU A 67 -8.71 17.28 -9.15
N THR A 68 -9.43 17.41 -8.03
CA THR A 68 -10.37 18.53 -7.81
C THR A 68 -9.68 19.89 -7.65
N CYS A 69 -8.36 19.93 -7.42
CA CYS A 69 -7.59 21.18 -7.29
C CYS A 69 -7.34 21.87 -8.65
N ARG A 70 -7.93 21.38 -9.74
CA ARG A 70 -7.86 22.05 -11.05
C ARG A 70 -8.56 23.41 -10.98
N PRO A 71 -7.85 24.54 -11.13
CA PRO A 71 -8.51 25.85 -11.15
C PRO A 71 -9.44 25.97 -12.36
N THR A 72 -10.55 26.67 -12.18
CA THR A 72 -11.59 26.88 -13.20
C THR A 72 -11.82 28.36 -13.48
N GLY A 73 -12.41 28.68 -14.63
CA GLY A 73 -12.70 30.04 -15.05
C GLY A 73 -11.46 30.95 -15.08
N VAL A 74 -11.61 32.17 -14.56
CA VAL A 74 -10.54 33.19 -14.52
C VAL A 74 -9.37 32.82 -13.60
N ALA A 75 -9.59 31.92 -12.63
CA ALA A 75 -8.54 31.51 -11.68
C ALA A 75 -7.38 30.77 -12.37
N LYS A 76 -7.63 30.16 -13.54
CA LYS A 76 -6.59 29.49 -14.35
C LYS A 76 -5.45 30.41 -14.76
N ASN A 77 -5.73 31.71 -14.88
CA ASN A 77 -4.76 32.72 -15.31
C ASN A 77 -4.16 33.50 -14.12
N SER A 78 -4.62 33.24 -12.89
CA SER A 78 -4.10 33.92 -11.71
C SER A 78 -2.73 33.37 -11.34
N ARG A 79 -1.71 34.23 -11.39
CA ARG A 79 -0.34 33.83 -11.07
C ARG A 79 -0.22 33.26 -9.65
N MET A 80 -0.95 33.84 -8.69
CA MET A 80 -0.96 33.34 -7.31
C MET A 80 -1.50 31.91 -7.21
N VAL A 81 -2.58 31.61 -7.94
CA VAL A 81 -3.18 30.27 -7.99
C VAL A 81 -2.20 29.26 -8.60
N LEU A 82 -1.55 29.62 -9.71
CA LEU A 82 -0.57 28.73 -10.35
C LEU A 82 0.65 28.46 -9.46
N VAL A 83 1.13 29.47 -8.72
CA VAL A 83 2.23 29.30 -7.76
C VAL A 83 1.81 28.39 -6.59
N ALA A 84 0.58 28.52 -6.10
CA ALA A 84 0.04 27.64 -5.05
C ALA A 84 -0.23 26.20 -5.53
N LEU A 85 -0.52 26.03 -6.82
CA LEU A 85 -0.76 24.72 -7.42
C LEU A 85 0.52 23.90 -7.58
N TYR A 86 1.66 24.55 -7.85
CA TYR A 86 2.95 23.87 -8.03
C TYR A 86 3.34 22.86 -6.93
N PRO A 87 3.36 23.23 -5.62
CA PRO A 87 3.72 22.26 -4.57
C PRO A 87 2.75 21.08 -4.51
N ILE A 88 1.47 21.31 -4.80
CA ILE A 88 0.43 20.27 -4.81
C ILE A 88 0.71 19.26 -5.95
N VAL A 89 1.02 19.75 -7.16
CA VAL A 89 1.42 18.92 -8.30
C VAL A 89 2.73 18.19 -8.04
N LYS A 90 3.66 18.81 -7.32
CA LYS A 90 4.94 18.16 -6.99
C LYS A 90 4.76 16.99 -6.03
N GLU A 91 3.94 17.14 -5.00
CA GLU A 91 3.64 16.05 -4.06
C GLU A 91 2.80 14.93 -4.71
N SER A 92 1.97 15.26 -5.72
CA SER A 92 1.20 14.24 -6.44
C SER A 92 2.07 13.26 -7.24
N PHE A 93 3.32 13.63 -7.56
CA PHE A 93 4.27 12.71 -8.20
C PHE A 93 4.60 11.53 -7.29
N ARG A 94 4.86 11.79 -6.00
CA ARG A 94 5.09 10.73 -5.00
C ARG A 94 3.83 9.93 -4.76
N LEU A 95 2.68 10.60 -4.64
CA LEU A 95 1.38 9.93 -4.48
C LEU A 95 1.11 8.91 -5.60
N TYR A 96 1.43 9.26 -6.85
CA TYR A 96 1.29 8.34 -7.98
C TYR A 96 2.23 7.12 -7.88
N VAL A 97 3.47 7.32 -7.45
CA VAL A 97 4.43 6.22 -7.23
C VAL A 97 3.93 5.28 -6.13
N ASP A 98 3.47 5.82 -5.01
CA ASP A 98 2.93 5.04 -3.89
C ASP A 98 1.70 4.21 -4.33
N ILE A 99 0.82 4.79 -5.16
CA ILE A 99 -0.33 4.06 -5.73
C ILE A 99 0.14 2.91 -6.61
N CYS A 100 1.11 3.14 -7.50
CA CYS A 100 1.67 2.09 -8.36
C CYS A 100 2.29 0.96 -7.55
N GLU A 101 3.01 1.29 -6.48
CA GLU A 101 3.62 0.29 -5.61
C GLU A 101 2.56 -0.58 -4.91
N VAL A 102 1.54 0.05 -4.31
CA VAL A 102 0.45 -0.68 -3.65
C VAL A 102 -0.30 -1.56 -4.63
N LEU A 103 -0.56 -1.07 -5.85
CA LEU A 103 -1.16 -1.87 -6.92
C LEU A 103 -0.29 -3.07 -7.31
N GLY A 104 1.03 -2.90 -7.38
CA GLY A 104 1.97 -3.99 -7.64
C GLY A 104 1.91 -5.08 -6.57
N ILE A 105 1.93 -4.69 -5.29
CA ILE A 105 1.82 -5.62 -4.16
C ILE A 105 0.48 -6.36 -4.18
N LEU A 106 -0.60 -5.64 -4.50
CA LEU A 106 -1.92 -6.22 -4.61
C LEU A 106 -2.01 -7.21 -5.79
N LEU A 107 -1.35 -6.90 -6.90
CA LEU A 107 -1.27 -7.76 -8.07
C LEU A 107 -0.52 -9.06 -7.77
N ASP A 108 0.64 -8.97 -7.11
CA ASP A 108 1.47 -10.12 -6.73
C ASP A 108 0.69 -11.12 -5.87
N ARG A 109 -0.17 -10.60 -4.97
CA ARG A 109 -0.98 -11.41 -4.04
C ARG A 109 -2.37 -11.75 -4.55
N PHE A 110 -2.77 -11.25 -5.72
CA PHE A 110 -4.15 -11.33 -6.21
C PHE A 110 -4.63 -12.79 -6.35
N SER A 111 -3.73 -13.69 -6.72
CA SER A 111 -4.03 -15.10 -6.92
C SER A 111 -4.29 -15.85 -5.60
N GLU A 112 -3.62 -15.43 -4.53
CA GLU A 112 -3.61 -16.04 -3.20
C GLU A 112 -4.80 -15.62 -2.32
N MET A 113 -5.42 -14.46 -2.61
CA MET A 113 -6.56 -13.93 -1.84
C MET A 113 -7.82 -14.80 -1.91
N GLU A 114 -8.78 -14.65 -1.00
CA GLU A 114 -10.09 -15.29 -1.17
C GLU A 114 -10.91 -14.64 -2.27
N TYR A 115 -11.88 -15.37 -2.85
CA TYR A 115 -12.69 -14.84 -3.97
C TYR A 115 -13.35 -13.48 -3.65
N ALA A 116 -13.91 -13.33 -2.44
CA ALA A 116 -14.54 -12.09 -2.02
C ALA A 116 -13.58 -10.90 -2.01
N ASP A 117 -12.31 -11.12 -1.62
CA ASP A 117 -11.30 -10.06 -1.60
C ASP A 117 -10.68 -9.84 -2.96
N CYS A 118 -10.57 -10.87 -3.82
CA CYS A 118 -10.21 -10.69 -5.23
C CYS A 118 -11.21 -9.76 -5.94
N VAL A 119 -12.51 -9.88 -5.66
CA VAL A 119 -13.54 -9.00 -6.25
C VAL A 119 -13.32 -7.55 -5.82
N LYS A 120 -13.13 -7.29 -4.52
CA LYS A 120 -12.83 -5.94 -4.02
C LYS A 120 -11.52 -5.38 -4.59
N ALA A 121 -10.50 -6.22 -4.72
CA ALA A 121 -9.22 -5.84 -5.31
C ALA A 121 -9.39 -5.45 -6.77
N PHE A 122 -10.16 -6.22 -7.54
CA PHE A 122 -10.46 -5.91 -8.92
C PHE A 122 -11.22 -4.59 -9.08
N ASP A 123 -12.23 -4.33 -8.26
CA ASP A 123 -12.94 -3.04 -8.25
C ASP A 123 -11.98 -1.87 -7.95
N ALA A 124 -11.01 -2.08 -7.06
CA ALA A 124 -9.97 -1.10 -6.78
C ALA A 124 -9.02 -0.89 -7.97
N PHE A 125 -8.64 -1.94 -8.70
CA PHE A 125 -7.86 -1.82 -9.95
C PHE A 125 -8.61 -1.02 -11.02
N VAL A 126 -9.90 -1.31 -11.22
CA VAL A 126 -10.74 -0.58 -12.18
C VAL A 126 -10.86 0.90 -11.79
N SER A 127 -11.05 1.18 -10.50
CA SER A 127 -11.11 2.54 -9.99
C SER A 127 -9.77 3.26 -10.17
N ALA A 128 -8.66 2.61 -9.83
CA ALA A 128 -7.32 3.16 -10.01
C ALA A 128 -7.01 3.47 -11.49
N ALA A 129 -7.45 2.62 -12.41
CA ALA A 129 -7.25 2.83 -13.85
C ALA A 129 -7.88 4.16 -14.31
N LYS A 130 -9.14 4.39 -13.94
CA LYS A 130 -9.86 5.64 -14.26
C LYS A 130 -9.16 6.86 -13.66
N MET A 131 -8.78 6.78 -12.39
CA MET A 131 -8.08 7.87 -11.70
C MET A 131 -6.74 8.21 -12.34
N ILE A 132 -5.98 7.20 -12.76
CA ILE A 132 -4.68 7.38 -13.44
C ILE A 132 -4.89 7.99 -14.83
N ASP A 133 -5.92 7.61 -15.56
CA ASP A 133 -6.25 8.23 -16.85
C ASP A 133 -6.56 9.73 -16.69
N GLU A 134 -7.35 10.10 -15.68
CA GLU A 134 -7.63 11.49 -15.36
C GLU A 134 -6.37 12.27 -14.92
N LEU A 135 -5.49 11.61 -14.16
CA LEU A 135 -4.19 12.15 -13.76
C LEU A 135 -3.31 12.49 -14.96
N VAL A 136 -3.25 11.61 -15.96
CA VAL A 136 -2.50 11.87 -17.20
C VAL A 136 -3.02 13.12 -17.90
N VAL A 137 -4.34 13.27 -18.02
CA VAL A 137 -4.97 14.46 -18.61
C VAL A 137 -4.64 15.70 -17.77
N PHE A 138 -4.66 15.59 -16.45
CA PHE A 138 -4.32 16.68 -15.53
C PHE A 138 -2.86 17.12 -15.67
N TYR A 139 -1.91 16.19 -15.72
CA TYR A 139 -0.51 16.51 -15.93
C TYR A 139 -0.25 17.11 -17.31
N GLY A 140 -0.94 16.65 -18.35
CA GLY A 140 -0.90 17.29 -19.67
C GLY A 140 -1.27 18.77 -19.59
N TRP A 141 -2.42 19.07 -18.98
CA TRP A 141 -2.85 20.45 -18.79
C TRP A 141 -1.85 21.28 -17.96
N CYS A 142 -1.33 20.74 -16.85
CA CYS A 142 -0.34 21.44 -16.03
C CYS A 142 0.98 21.74 -16.78
N LYS A 143 1.38 20.88 -17.73
CA LYS A 143 2.51 21.14 -18.63
C LYS A 143 2.20 22.29 -19.59
N ASP A 144 1.01 22.28 -20.21
CA ASP A 144 0.61 23.29 -21.19
C ASP A 144 0.57 24.71 -20.59
N ILE A 145 0.13 24.85 -19.34
CA ILE A 145 0.06 26.13 -18.63
C ILE A 145 1.33 26.47 -17.82
N GLY A 146 2.35 25.59 -17.84
CA GLY A 146 3.66 25.85 -17.22
C GLY A 146 3.67 25.85 -15.70
N VAL A 147 2.92 24.97 -15.04
CA VAL A 147 2.90 24.84 -13.55
C VAL A 147 4.24 24.35 -13.00
N ALA A 148 4.85 23.37 -13.67
CA ALA A 148 6.13 22.78 -13.34
C ALA A 148 6.91 22.51 -14.63
N ARG A 149 8.22 22.28 -14.54
CA ARG A 149 9.01 21.95 -15.74
C ARG A 149 8.63 20.56 -16.23
N SER A 150 8.60 20.35 -17.54
CA SER A 150 8.24 19.06 -18.13
C SER A 150 9.11 17.89 -17.65
N SER A 151 10.37 18.17 -17.29
CA SER A 151 11.33 17.20 -16.75
C SER A 151 11.06 16.78 -15.31
N GLU A 152 10.20 17.49 -14.58
CA GLU A 152 9.87 17.16 -13.18
C GLU A 152 8.71 16.16 -13.10
N TYR A 153 7.88 16.08 -14.14
CA TYR A 153 6.80 15.11 -14.19
C TYR A 153 7.35 13.69 -14.33
N PRO A 154 6.63 12.67 -13.79
CA PRO A 154 6.96 11.28 -14.06
C PRO A 154 7.10 11.04 -15.57
N GLU A 155 8.27 10.58 -16.00
CA GLU A 155 8.60 10.39 -17.43
C GLU A 155 7.59 9.49 -18.12
N VAL A 156 7.15 8.45 -17.41
CA VAL A 156 6.14 7.50 -17.87
C VAL A 156 5.10 7.31 -16.75
N VAL A 157 3.93 7.92 -16.94
CA VAL A 157 2.74 7.54 -16.18
C VAL A 157 2.18 6.27 -16.81
N GLN A 158 2.46 5.14 -16.17
CA GLN A 158 1.99 3.83 -16.54
C GLN A 158 0.49 3.74 -16.31
N LYS A 159 -0.26 3.73 -17.40
CA LYS A 159 -1.68 3.43 -17.37
C LYS A 159 -1.90 1.95 -17.07
N ILE A 160 -2.92 1.67 -16.29
CA ILE A 160 -3.41 0.30 -16.12
C ILE A 160 -4.03 -0.11 -17.46
N THR A 161 -3.47 -1.13 -18.10
CA THR A 161 -3.93 -1.55 -19.42
C THR A 161 -5.23 -2.34 -19.34
N GLU A 162 -6.11 -2.17 -20.33
CA GLU A 162 -7.32 -3.00 -20.51
C GLU A 162 -6.98 -4.50 -20.53
N LYS A 163 -5.81 -4.85 -21.07
CA LYS A 163 -5.32 -6.23 -21.09
C LYS A 163 -5.09 -6.79 -19.68
N LEU A 164 -4.51 -5.99 -18.78
CA LEU A 164 -4.31 -6.39 -17.38
C LEU A 164 -5.67 -6.56 -16.68
N LEU A 165 -6.59 -5.63 -16.87
CA LEU A 165 -7.94 -5.73 -16.30
C LEU A 165 -8.67 -6.97 -16.81
N GLY A 166 -8.65 -7.23 -18.13
CA GLY A 166 -9.27 -8.43 -18.71
C GLY A 166 -8.65 -9.74 -18.21
N MET A 167 -7.35 -9.75 -17.91
CA MET A 167 -6.69 -10.91 -17.31
C MET A 167 -7.16 -11.15 -15.86
N LEU A 168 -7.26 -10.10 -15.04
CA LEU A 168 -7.77 -10.19 -13.67
C LEU A 168 -9.24 -10.61 -13.62
N GLU A 169 -10.07 -10.09 -14.53
CA GLU A 169 -11.47 -10.49 -14.68
C GLU A 169 -11.58 -11.96 -15.08
N GLY A 170 -10.75 -12.42 -16.01
CA GLY A 170 -10.66 -13.82 -16.39
C GLY A 170 -10.33 -14.73 -15.21
N PHE A 171 -9.35 -14.33 -14.39
CA PHE A 171 -8.97 -15.04 -13.17
C PHE A 171 -10.13 -15.12 -12.15
N LEU A 172 -10.84 -14.01 -11.94
CA LEU A 172 -12.03 -13.98 -11.08
C LEU A 172 -13.10 -14.97 -11.55
N ARG A 173 -13.35 -14.99 -12.86
CA ARG A 173 -14.35 -15.90 -13.45
C ARG A 173 -13.96 -17.35 -13.24
N GLU A 174 -12.70 -17.72 -13.50
CA GLU A 174 -12.21 -19.08 -13.28
C GLU A 174 -12.35 -19.51 -11.82
N LYS A 175 -12.03 -18.60 -10.88
CA LYS A 175 -12.14 -18.86 -9.45
C LYS A 175 -13.59 -19.03 -8.98
N ALA A 176 -14.54 -18.31 -9.60
CA ALA A 176 -15.97 -18.45 -9.32
C ALA A 176 -16.52 -19.82 -9.76
N TYR A 177 -16.00 -20.37 -10.86
CA TYR A 177 -16.43 -21.67 -11.41
C TYR A 177 -15.68 -22.87 -10.83
N ARG A 178 -14.68 -22.67 -9.97
CA ARG A 178 -14.05 -23.78 -9.26
C ARG A 178 -15.12 -24.38 -8.32
N PRO A 179 -15.64 -25.60 -8.58
CA PRO A 179 -16.64 -26.18 -7.72
C PRO A 179 -16.03 -26.30 -6.32
N LYS A 180 -16.77 -25.86 -5.30
CA LYS A 180 -16.54 -26.36 -3.94
C LYS A 180 -16.68 -27.87 -4.03
N SER A 181 -15.57 -28.58 -4.17
CA SER A 181 -15.56 -30.03 -3.98
C SER A 181 -16.25 -30.29 -2.65
N PRO A 182 -17.17 -31.26 -2.54
CA PRO A 182 -17.73 -31.62 -1.26
C PRO A 182 -16.60 -32.27 -0.45
N GLU A 183 -15.82 -31.46 0.28
CA GLU A 183 -15.16 -31.94 1.47
C GLU A 183 -16.28 -32.28 2.46
N LYS A 184 -16.75 -33.52 2.27
CA LYS A 184 -17.41 -34.38 3.21
C LYS A 184 -17.29 -33.82 4.63
N SER A 185 -18.42 -33.32 5.12
CA SER A 185 -18.75 -33.25 6.54
C SER A 185 -18.23 -34.52 7.24
N ARG A 186 -17.08 -34.39 7.91
CA ARG A 186 -16.69 -35.28 8.99
C ARG A 186 -17.02 -34.54 10.27
N GLU A 187 -18.30 -34.49 10.60
CA GLU A 187 -18.69 -34.57 12.00
C GLU A 187 -18.41 -36.01 12.42
N ASP A 188 -17.29 -36.20 13.12
CA ASP A 188 -17.22 -36.99 14.36
C ASP A 188 -15.76 -37.18 14.74
N SER A 189 -15.28 -36.29 15.61
CA SER A 189 -14.52 -36.68 16.80
C SER A 189 -14.37 -35.45 17.68
N SER A 190 -15.28 -35.35 18.65
CA SER A 190 -15.03 -34.64 19.90
C SER A 190 -13.65 -35.03 20.43
N SER A 191 -12.77 -34.04 20.60
CA SER A 191 -11.62 -34.13 21.50
C SER A 191 -11.30 -32.71 21.98
N GLU A 192 -12.17 -32.14 22.80
CA GLU A 192 -11.74 -31.08 23.70
C GLU A 192 -10.74 -31.69 24.71
N VAL A 193 -9.56 -31.10 24.76
CA VAL A 193 -8.50 -31.46 25.69
C VAL A 193 -8.43 -30.39 26.78
N LYS A 194 -8.46 -30.88 28.03
CA LYS A 194 -8.02 -30.30 29.32
C LYS A 194 -9.00 -29.43 30.09
N GLU A 195 -9.50 -30.01 31.19
CA GLU A 195 -9.26 -29.44 32.52
C GLU A 195 -9.03 -30.57 33.53
N GLU A 196 -7.88 -30.54 34.21
CA GLU A 196 -7.61 -31.39 35.37
C GLU A 196 -8.46 -30.89 36.55
N ALA A 197 -9.29 -31.77 37.12
CA ALA A 197 -9.79 -31.57 38.48
C ALA A 197 -9.87 -32.92 39.19
N VAL A 198 -9.17 -32.94 40.32
CA VAL A 198 -8.92 -34.01 41.28
C VAL A 198 -10.19 -34.76 41.69
N GLN A 199 -10.04 -36.07 41.84
CA GLN A 199 -11.04 -36.98 42.44
C GLN A 199 -11.42 -36.51 43.85
N ASP A 200 -12.71 -36.29 44.11
CA ASP A 200 -13.25 -36.28 45.47
C ASP A 200 -14.38 -37.31 45.56
N MET A 201 -14.05 -38.47 46.13
CA MET A 201 -14.96 -39.59 46.38
C MET A 201 -15.73 -39.38 47.69
N ASN A 202 -16.72 -38.48 47.74
CA ASN A 202 -17.58 -38.39 48.92
C ASN A 202 -18.97 -37.79 48.63
N GLU A 203 -19.86 -38.53 47.96
CA GLU A 203 -21.31 -38.35 48.11
C GLU A 203 -22.04 -39.70 48.04
N ILE A 204 -22.01 -40.44 49.15
CA ILE A 204 -22.84 -41.63 49.35
C ILE A 204 -24.28 -41.16 49.55
N LYS A 205 -25.07 -41.20 48.48
CA LYS A 205 -26.50 -40.90 48.55
C LYS A 205 -27.24 -42.08 49.19
N ALA A 206 -27.59 -41.93 50.47
CA ALA A 206 -28.31 -42.94 51.24
C ALA A 206 -29.73 -43.18 50.68
N LEU A 207 -30.14 -44.46 50.64
CA LEU A 207 -31.47 -44.90 50.23
C LEU A 207 -32.52 -44.56 51.32
N PRO A 208 -33.78 -44.29 50.93
CA PRO A 208 -34.85 -43.92 51.86
C PRO A 208 -35.25 -45.09 52.78
N PRO A 209 -35.70 -44.80 54.02
CA PRO A 209 -36.01 -45.81 55.02
C PRO A 209 -37.28 -46.61 54.67
N PRO A 210 -37.31 -47.92 54.90
CA PRO A 210 -38.49 -48.74 54.65
C PRO A 210 -39.57 -48.55 55.74
N GLU A 211 -40.84 -48.50 55.30
CA GLU A 211 -42.01 -48.46 56.17
C GLU A 211 -42.35 -49.86 56.74
N ASN A 212 -42.81 -49.85 57.99
CA ASN A 212 -43.46 -50.91 58.76
C ASN A 212 -42.57 -51.98 59.41
N TYR A 213 -42.33 -51.80 60.71
CA TYR A 213 -42.10 -52.91 61.65
C TYR A 213 -42.98 -52.72 62.89
N THR A 214 -44.02 -53.54 63.02
CA THR A 214 -44.80 -53.72 64.26
C THR A 214 -44.15 -54.81 65.12
N PRO A 215 -43.81 -54.55 66.38
CA PRO A 215 -43.23 -55.55 67.27
C PRO A 215 -44.31 -56.45 67.90
N PRO A 216 -44.08 -57.76 68.07
CA PRO A 216 -44.89 -58.58 68.97
C PRO A 216 -44.32 -58.61 70.41
N PRO A 217 -45.17 -58.77 71.44
CA PRO A 217 -44.85 -58.51 72.85
C PRO A 217 -44.68 -59.80 73.70
N PRO A 218 -44.70 -59.69 75.04
CA PRO A 218 -43.67 -59.19 75.96
C PRO A 218 -42.70 -60.29 76.45
#